data_AF-A0A848W7H5-F1
#
_entry.id   AF-A0A848W7H5-F1
#
_cell.length_a   1.000
_cell.length_b   1.000
_cell.length_c   1.000
_cell.angle_alpha   90.00
_cell.angle_beta   90.00
_cell.angle_gamma   90.00
#
_symmetry.space_group_name_H-M   'P 1'
#
loop_
_entity.id
_entity.type
_entity.pdbx_description
1 polymer ?
#
loop_
_entity_poly.entity_id
_entity_poly.type
_entity_poly.pdbx_seq_one_letter_code
_entity_poly.pdbx_strand_id
1 'polypeptide(L)'
;MTSPTPRTEGHASAVLAEADRLMTVCNSCRYCEGLCAVFPAMEMRRAFPDGDLNYLANLCHACGACYVDCQFAPPHEFAVNVPQNLAMVRAESYQTYAWPRALAPLFARNGLAIGLIAAISIAIFVVGFVAWHDGGALWAVHTGPGAFYKLMPHNAMAALFGA
;
A
#
# COMPACT_ATOMS: atom_id res chain seq x y z
N MET A 1 31.89 -8.73 3.45
CA MET A 1 31.14 -9.95 3.80
C MET A 1 29.74 -9.78 3.24
N THR A 2 29.44 -10.48 2.17
CA THR A 2 28.17 -10.41 1.44
C THR A 2 27.12 -11.27 2.16
N SER A 3 26.01 -10.67 2.60
CA SER A 3 24.87 -11.44 3.12
C SER A 3 24.43 -12.50 2.09
N PRO A 4 24.07 -13.72 2.53
CA PRO A 4 23.60 -14.75 1.61
C PRO A 4 22.33 -14.26 0.90
N THR A 5 22.32 -14.36 -0.44
CA THR A 5 21.14 -14.03 -1.25
C THR A 5 19.99 -14.97 -0.88
N PRO A 6 18.78 -14.47 -0.58
CA PRO A 6 17.62 -15.33 -0.29
C PRO A 6 17.35 -16.24 -1.49
N ARG A 7 17.47 -17.55 -1.31
CA ARG A 7 17.06 -18.53 -2.31
C ARG A 7 15.53 -18.66 -2.25
N THR A 8 14.85 -18.58 -3.39
CA THR A 8 13.38 -18.71 -3.48
C THR A 8 12.88 -20.15 -3.29
N GLU A 9 13.64 -21.02 -2.62
CA GLU A 9 13.31 -22.45 -2.48
C GLU A 9 12.06 -22.61 -1.62
N GLY A 10 10.88 -22.69 -2.25
CA GLY A 10 9.58 -22.89 -1.57
C GLY A 10 8.67 -21.66 -1.46
N HIS A 11 9.09 -20.49 -1.95
CA HIS A 11 8.34 -19.23 -1.85
C HIS A 11 8.15 -18.54 -3.21
N ALA A 12 7.03 -17.84 -3.39
CA ALA A 12 6.70 -17.17 -4.66
C ALA A 12 7.63 -15.99 -5.02
N SER A 13 8.32 -15.38 -4.05
CA SER A 13 9.26 -14.28 -4.29
C SER A 13 10.47 -14.34 -3.35
N ALA A 14 11.56 -13.67 -3.73
CA ALA A 14 12.74 -13.54 -2.87
C ALA A 14 12.44 -12.74 -1.59
N VAL A 15 11.49 -11.81 -1.66
CA VAL A 15 11.04 -11.02 -0.50
C VAL A 15 10.32 -11.92 0.50
N LEU A 16 9.47 -12.84 0.03
CA LEU A 16 8.82 -13.85 0.86
C LEU A 16 9.83 -14.85 1.45
N ALA A 17 10.80 -15.30 0.66
CA ALA A 17 11.87 -16.17 1.18
C ALA A 17 12.70 -15.50 2.29
N GLU A 18 12.98 -14.20 2.16
CA GLU A 18 13.61 -13.44 3.23
C GLU A 18 12.68 -13.26 4.43
N ALA A 19 11.39 -13.06 4.22
CA ALA A 19 10.42 -12.97 5.30
C ALA A 19 10.37 -14.28 6.11
N ASP A 20 10.38 -15.45 5.46
CA ASP A 20 10.49 -16.76 6.12
C ASP A 20 11.77 -16.85 6.97
N ARG A 21 12.92 -16.49 6.40
CA ARG A 21 14.19 -16.48 7.15
C ARG A 21 14.11 -15.61 8.39
N LEU A 22 13.59 -14.38 8.24
CA LEU A 22 13.45 -13.44 9.35
C LEU A 22 12.48 -13.96 10.41
N MET A 23 11.31 -14.47 10.01
CA MET A 23 10.32 -15.02 10.95
C MET A 23 10.85 -16.25 11.67
N THR A 24 11.64 -17.10 11.01
CA THR A 24 12.32 -18.25 11.61
C THR A 24 13.33 -17.81 12.68
N VAL A 25 14.16 -16.80 12.39
CA VAL A 25 15.10 -16.22 13.37
C VAL A 25 14.34 -15.58 14.54
N CYS A 26 13.29 -14.80 14.25
CA CYS A 26 12.46 -14.15 15.27
C CYS A 26 11.76 -15.16 16.19
N ASN A 27 11.18 -16.23 15.63
CA ASN A 27 10.51 -17.28 16.41
C ASN A 27 11.48 -18.08 17.30
N SER A 28 12.75 -18.12 16.92
CA SER A 28 13.80 -18.77 17.71
C SER A 28 14.31 -17.85 18.83
N CYS A 29 14.45 -16.55 18.57
CA CYS A 29 15.06 -15.59 19.49
C CYS A 29 14.07 -14.99 20.50
N ARG A 30 12.89 -14.59 20.05
CA ARG A 30 11.77 -14.04 20.84
C ARG A 30 12.08 -12.85 21.77
N TYR A 31 13.28 -12.27 21.72
CA TYR A 31 13.70 -11.19 22.62
C TYR A 31 12.82 -9.94 22.53
N CYS A 32 12.37 -9.60 21.31
CA CYS A 32 11.56 -8.40 21.04
C CYS A 32 10.05 -8.69 21.02
N GLU A 33 9.60 -9.88 21.45
CA GLU A 33 8.20 -10.33 21.26
C GLU A 33 7.17 -9.37 21.89
N GLY A 34 7.50 -8.78 23.05
CA GLY A 34 6.60 -7.87 23.76
C GLY A 34 6.45 -6.48 23.12
N LEU A 35 7.20 -6.18 22.07
CA LEU A 35 7.24 -4.84 21.44
C LEU A 35 6.35 -4.73 20.19
N CYS A 36 5.89 -5.85 19.62
CA CYS A 36 5.18 -5.85 18.35
C CYS A 36 3.99 -6.81 18.36
N ALA A 37 2.81 -6.29 17.98
CA ALA A 37 1.57 -7.07 17.89
C ALA A 37 1.61 -8.19 16.82
N VAL A 38 2.61 -8.20 15.94
CA VAL A 38 2.80 -9.27 14.95
C VAL A 38 3.31 -10.56 15.60
N PHE A 39 4.12 -10.46 16.67
CA PHE A 39 4.80 -11.61 17.25
C PHE A 39 3.88 -12.64 17.91
N PRO A 40 2.80 -12.26 18.63
CA PRO A 40 1.81 -13.22 19.10
C PRO A 40 1.22 -14.08 17.99
N ALA A 41 1.03 -13.52 16.78
CA ALA A 41 0.55 -14.28 15.63
C ALA A 41 1.63 -15.18 15.02
N MET A 42 2.87 -14.68 14.97
CA MET A 42 4.03 -15.37 14.42
C MET A 42 4.40 -16.60 15.25
N GLU A 43 4.40 -16.50 16.59
CA GLU A 43 4.81 -17.59 17.50
C GLU A 43 3.89 -18.81 17.47
N MET A 44 2.65 -18.64 16.99
CA MET A 44 1.71 -19.73 16.77
C MET A 44 2.05 -20.57 15.52
N ARG A 45 3.05 -20.16 14.73
CA ARG A 45 3.44 -20.82 13.47
C ARG A 45 4.71 -21.65 13.66
N ARG A 46 4.72 -22.82 13.01
CA ARG A 46 5.89 -23.73 12.95
C ARG A 46 6.62 -23.67 11.61
N ALA A 47 5.97 -23.11 10.60
CA ALA A 47 6.48 -22.86 9.27
C ALA A 47 5.79 -21.59 8.76
N PHE A 48 6.40 -20.90 7.79
CA PHE A 48 5.90 -19.62 7.30
C PHE A 48 5.59 -19.68 5.80
N PRO A 49 4.52 -20.39 5.37
CA PRO A 49 4.12 -20.39 3.95
C PRO A 49 3.72 -18.98 3.48
N ASP A 50 3.72 -18.76 2.16
CA ASP A 50 3.43 -17.45 1.55
C ASP A 50 2.18 -16.77 2.10
N GLY A 51 1.10 -17.53 2.32
CA GLY A 51 -0.15 -16.99 2.87
C GLY A 51 0.00 -16.42 4.29
N ASP A 52 0.74 -17.11 5.17
CA ASP A 52 1.00 -16.64 6.53
C ASP A 52 1.95 -15.43 6.51
N LEU A 53 2.97 -15.43 5.66
CA LEU A 53 3.86 -14.27 5.51
C LEU A 53 3.12 -13.02 5.02
N ASN A 54 2.21 -13.18 4.05
CA ASN A 54 1.34 -12.10 3.60
C ASN A 54 0.42 -11.61 4.73
N TYR A 55 -0.12 -12.52 5.53
CA TYR A 55 -0.93 -12.15 6.70
C TYR A 55 -0.12 -11.35 7.74
N LEU A 56 1.06 -11.85 8.14
CA LEU A 56 1.94 -11.16 9.10
C LEU A 56 2.39 -9.79 8.58
N ALA A 57 2.69 -9.69 7.27
CA ALA A 57 3.04 -8.42 6.63
C ALA A 57 1.92 -7.38 6.69
N ASN A 58 0.67 -7.82 6.54
CA ASN A 58 -0.50 -6.94 6.64
C ASN A 58 -0.89 -6.60 8.09
N LEU A 59 -0.42 -7.38 9.08
CA LEU A 59 -0.51 -7.05 10.50
C LEU A 59 0.59 -6.06 10.95
N CYS A 60 1.69 -5.96 10.20
CA CYS A 60 2.82 -5.08 10.50
C CYS A 60 2.53 -3.62 10.13
N HIS A 61 2.60 -2.70 11.11
CA HIS A 61 2.46 -1.26 10.87
C HIS A 61 3.79 -0.52 10.68
N ALA A 62 4.91 -1.25 10.52
CA ALA A 62 6.24 -0.67 10.32
C ALA A 62 6.65 0.37 11.38
N CYS A 63 6.24 0.18 12.65
CA CYS A 63 6.57 1.10 13.75
C CYS A 63 8.06 1.11 14.13
N GLY A 64 8.82 0.06 13.78
CA GLY A 64 10.28 0.00 13.97
C GLY A 64 10.77 -0.45 15.35
N ALA A 65 9.91 -0.57 16.35
CA ALA A 65 10.32 -0.94 17.72
C ALA A 65 11.11 -2.26 17.77
N CYS A 66 10.63 -3.29 17.08
CA CYS A 66 11.31 -4.58 17.01
C CYS A 66 12.68 -4.53 16.30
N TYR A 67 12.91 -3.55 15.43
CA TYR A 67 14.19 -3.36 14.74
C TYR A 67 15.22 -2.69 15.66
N VAL A 68 14.80 -1.64 16.37
CA VAL A 68 15.66 -0.87 17.27
C VAL A 68 16.20 -1.75 18.40
N ASP A 69 15.37 -2.62 18.96
CA ASP A 69 15.76 -3.50 20.08
C ASP A 69 16.28 -4.88 19.63
N CYS A 70 16.46 -5.10 18.32
CA CYS A 70 16.90 -6.39 17.80
C CYS A 70 18.40 -6.61 18.04
N GLN A 71 18.74 -7.71 18.73
CA GLN A 71 20.13 -8.14 18.91
C GLN A 71 20.82 -8.52 17.58
N PHE A 72 20.03 -8.82 16.54
CA PHE A 72 20.49 -9.31 15.25
C PHE A 72 20.27 -8.32 14.11
N ALA A 73 19.89 -7.07 14.41
CA ALA A 73 19.85 -6.00 13.42
C ALA A 73 21.25 -5.72 12.85
N PRO A 74 21.36 -5.14 11.64
CA PRO A 74 22.64 -4.70 11.10
C PRO A 74 23.42 -3.83 12.11
N PRO A 75 24.75 -4.02 12.23
CA PRO A 75 25.64 -4.74 11.31
C PRO A 75 25.83 -6.24 11.61
N HIS A 76 25.01 -6.86 12.48
CA HIS A 76 25.09 -8.29 12.76
C HIS A 76 24.95 -9.13 11.48
N GLU A 77 25.60 -10.30 11.42
CA GLU A 77 25.65 -11.16 10.21
C GLU A 77 24.27 -11.63 9.72
N PHE A 78 23.32 -11.81 10.64
CA PHE A 78 21.93 -12.15 10.33
C PHE A 78 21.12 -11.00 9.72
N ALA A 79 21.59 -9.76 9.86
CA ALA A 79 21.03 -8.56 9.26
C ALA A 79 19.48 -8.47 9.34
N VAL A 80 18.91 -8.71 10.52
CA VAL A 80 17.46 -8.79 10.71
C VAL A 80 16.82 -7.41 10.55
N ASN A 81 15.93 -7.27 9.56
CA ASN A 81 15.13 -6.06 9.36
C ASN A 81 13.68 -6.39 9.00
N VAL A 82 12.90 -6.76 10.04
CA VAL A 82 11.49 -7.12 9.91
C VAL A 82 10.63 -6.00 9.33
N PRO A 83 10.69 -4.73 9.80
CA PRO A 83 9.84 -3.66 9.27
C PRO A 83 10.05 -3.43 7.77
N GLN A 84 11.31 -3.41 7.32
CA GLN A 84 11.63 -3.19 5.91
C GLN A 84 11.15 -4.35 5.04
N ASN A 85 11.45 -5.60 5.42
CA ASN A 85 11.08 -6.75 4.62
C ASN A 85 9.54 -6.95 4.56
N LEU A 86 8.85 -6.87 5.70
CA LEU A 86 7.38 -7.01 5.72
C LEU A 86 6.68 -5.86 4.97
N ALA A 87 7.26 -4.65 4.92
CA ALA A 87 6.74 -3.58 4.07
C ALA A 87 6.81 -3.94 2.57
N MET A 88 7.88 -4.61 2.14
CA MET A 88 8.02 -5.11 0.77
C MET A 88 7.03 -6.26 0.49
N VAL A 89 6.90 -7.24 1.40
CA VAL A 89 5.91 -8.33 1.27
C VAL A 89 4.50 -7.75 1.11
N ARG A 90 4.14 -6.76 1.94
CA ARG A 90 2.82 -6.12 1.85
C ARG A 90 2.59 -5.42 0.52
N ALA A 91 3.60 -4.73 -0.02
CA ALA A 91 3.50 -4.10 -1.32
C ALA A 91 3.30 -5.14 -2.45
N GLU A 92 4.05 -6.24 -2.44
CA GLU A 92 3.85 -7.36 -3.38
C GLU A 92 2.46 -8.01 -3.22
N SER A 93 1.94 -8.09 -1.99
CA SER A 93 0.61 -8.65 -1.73
C SER A 93 -0.50 -7.84 -2.39
N TYR A 94 -0.41 -6.51 -2.40
CA TYR A 94 -1.41 -5.66 -3.03
C TYR A 94 -1.47 -5.88 -4.54
N GLN A 95 -0.31 -6.02 -5.18
CA GLN A 95 -0.25 -6.37 -6.60
C GLN A 95 -0.81 -7.78 -6.86
N THR A 96 -0.43 -8.76 -6.03
CA THR A 96 -0.81 -10.17 -6.21
C THR A 96 -2.31 -10.39 -6.07
N TYR A 97 -2.94 -9.70 -5.11
CA TYR A 97 -4.37 -9.81 -4.81
C TYR A 97 -5.22 -8.70 -5.46
N ALA A 98 -4.66 -7.86 -6.31
CA ALA A 98 -5.40 -6.81 -7.01
C ALA A 98 -6.48 -7.39 -7.93
N TRP A 99 -7.67 -6.80 -7.85
CA TRP A 99 -8.79 -7.08 -8.75
C TRP A 99 -9.34 -5.79 -9.36
N PRO A 100 -9.62 -5.75 -10.69
CA PRO A 100 -9.37 -6.79 -11.68
C PRO A 100 -7.88 -7.07 -11.93
N ARG A 101 -7.51 -8.34 -12.20
CA ARG A 101 -6.09 -8.75 -12.38
C ARG A 101 -5.36 -7.99 -13.49
N ALA A 102 -6.07 -7.53 -14.53
CA ALA A 102 -5.51 -6.73 -15.60
C ALA A 102 -4.93 -5.39 -15.10
N LEU A 103 -5.41 -4.88 -13.97
CA LEU A 103 -4.92 -3.65 -13.35
C LEU A 103 -3.79 -3.89 -12.33
N ALA A 104 -3.44 -5.15 -12.01
CA ALA A 104 -2.37 -5.46 -11.07
C ALA A 104 -1.02 -4.77 -11.40
N PRO A 105 -0.58 -4.68 -12.67
CA PRO A 105 0.68 -3.98 -13.00
C PRO A 105 0.68 -2.50 -12.61
N LEU A 106 -0.51 -1.86 -12.49
CA LEU A 106 -0.63 -0.49 -12.00
C LEU A 106 -0.24 -0.34 -10.54
N PHE A 107 0.03 -1.41 -9.79
CA PHE A 107 0.55 -1.30 -8.41
C PHE A 107 2.09 -1.26 -8.37
N ALA A 108 2.77 -1.62 -9.45
CA ALA A 108 4.22 -1.52 -9.55
C ALA A 108 4.63 -0.10 -9.97
N ARG A 109 5.21 0.69 -9.04
CA ARG A 109 5.68 2.08 -9.27
C ARG A 109 4.63 2.97 -9.93
N ASN A 110 3.57 3.24 -9.18
CA ASN A 110 2.28 3.68 -9.70
C ASN A 110 1.99 5.18 -9.65
N GLY A 111 2.92 5.99 -9.13
CA GLY A 111 2.67 7.42 -8.91
C GLY A 111 2.22 8.17 -10.17
N LEU A 112 2.82 7.89 -11.33
CA LEU A 112 2.42 8.51 -12.59
C LEU A 112 1.02 8.06 -13.05
N ALA A 113 0.74 6.76 -13.00
CA ALA A 113 -0.55 6.22 -13.43
C ALA A 113 -1.68 6.77 -12.55
N ILE A 114 -1.49 6.76 -11.23
CA ILE A 114 -2.46 7.33 -10.28
C ILE A 114 -2.64 8.83 -10.53
N GLY A 115 -1.54 9.57 -10.73
CA GLY A 115 -1.60 11.00 -11.02
C GLY A 115 -2.39 11.32 -12.30
N LEU A 116 -2.13 10.57 -13.38
CA LEU A 116 -2.87 10.72 -14.64
C LEU A 116 -4.33 10.33 -14.49
N ILE A 117 -4.64 9.20 -13.85
CA ILE A 117 -6.02 8.75 -13.63
C ILE A 117 -6.79 9.79 -12.80
N ALA A 118 -6.19 10.32 -11.74
CA ALA A 118 -6.82 11.35 -10.91
C ALA A 118 -7.06 12.64 -11.71
N ALA A 119 -6.05 13.13 -12.43
CA ALA A 119 -6.17 14.34 -13.25
C ALA A 119 -7.23 14.17 -14.35
N ILE A 120 -7.25 13.03 -15.05
CA ILE A 120 -8.23 12.71 -16.09
C ILE A 120 -9.62 12.58 -15.47
N SER A 121 -9.77 11.95 -14.31
CA SER A 121 -11.07 11.80 -13.64
C SER A 121 -11.66 13.17 -13.25
N ILE A 122 -10.84 14.07 -12.70
CA ILE A 122 -11.25 15.44 -12.38
C ILE A 122 -11.62 16.20 -13.65
N ALA A 123 -10.79 16.11 -14.70
CA ALA A 123 -11.06 16.78 -15.97
C ALA A 123 -12.37 16.29 -16.62
N ILE A 124 -12.58 14.96 -16.67
CA ILE A 124 -13.82 14.35 -17.19
C ILE A 124 -15.02 14.79 -16.35
N PHE A 125 -14.89 14.80 -15.02
CA PHE A 125 -15.96 15.24 -14.14
C PHE A 125 -16.35 16.70 -14.42
N VAL A 126 -15.39 17.63 -14.43
CA VAL A 126 -15.64 19.06 -14.67
C VAL A 126 -16.19 19.32 -16.07
N VAL A 127 -15.54 18.77 -17.11
CA VAL A 127 -15.95 18.97 -18.50
C VAL A 127 -17.31 18.33 -18.77
N GLY A 128 -17.53 17.09 -18.31
CA GLY A 128 -18.79 16.39 -18.47
C GLY A 128 -19.94 17.10 -17.75
N PHE A 129 -19.69 17.62 -16.54
CA PHE A 129 -20.66 18.37 -15.78
C PHE A 129 -21.07 19.66 -16.50
N VAL A 130 -20.10 20.43 -17.00
CA VAL A 130 -20.40 21.66 -17.75
C VAL A 130 -21.08 21.34 -19.08
N ALA A 131 -20.62 20.34 -19.81
CA ALA A 131 -21.21 19.94 -21.09
C ALA A 131 -22.68 19.50 -20.96
N TRP A 132 -23.07 18.90 -19.84
CA TRP A 132 -24.47 18.57 -19.57
C TRP A 132 -25.30 19.83 -19.28
N HIS A 133 -24.81 20.73 -18.43
CA HIS A 133 -25.60 21.88 -17.96
C HIS A 133 -25.63 23.07 -18.92
N ASP A 134 -24.47 23.58 -19.30
CA ASP A 134 -24.29 24.72 -20.21
C ASP A 134 -22.88 24.67 -20.81
N GLY A 135 -22.75 24.13 -22.03
CA GLY A 135 -21.46 23.98 -22.71
C GLY A 135 -20.71 25.30 -22.95
N GLY A 136 -21.40 26.45 -22.90
CA GLY A 136 -20.78 27.78 -23.01
C GLY A 136 -20.16 28.28 -21.71
N ALA A 137 -20.55 27.70 -20.56
CA ALA A 137 -20.15 28.21 -19.25
C ALA A 137 -18.65 28.10 -18.98
N LEU A 138 -17.91 27.17 -19.59
CA LEU A 138 -16.43 27.11 -19.42
C LEU A 138 -15.70 28.29 -20.07
N TRP A 139 -16.31 28.90 -21.09
CA TRP A 139 -15.70 29.95 -21.91
C TRP A 139 -16.31 31.34 -21.67
N ALA A 140 -17.32 31.41 -20.80
CA ALA A 140 -18.01 32.64 -20.46
C ALA A 140 -17.32 33.36 -19.29
N VAL A 141 -17.38 34.69 -19.33
CA VAL A 141 -16.97 35.53 -18.20
C VAL A 141 -18.09 35.54 -17.17
N HIS A 142 -17.80 35.02 -15.97
CA HIS A 142 -18.77 34.96 -14.86
C HIS A 142 -18.46 36.03 -13.82
N THR A 143 -19.28 37.09 -13.81
CA THR A 143 -19.17 38.17 -12.83
C THR A 143 -20.50 38.39 -12.10
N GLY A 144 -20.41 38.91 -10.88
CA GLY A 144 -21.56 39.27 -10.03
C GLY A 144 -22.06 38.16 -9.09
N PRO A 145 -23.05 38.47 -8.24
CA PRO A 145 -23.63 37.52 -7.30
C PRO A 145 -24.23 36.31 -8.02
N GLY A 146 -23.98 35.11 -7.49
CA GLY A 146 -24.51 33.86 -8.06
C GLY A 146 -23.81 33.36 -9.32
N ALA A 147 -22.75 34.04 -9.79
CA ALA A 147 -21.89 33.63 -10.90
C ALA A 147 -21.38 32.18 -10.75
N PHE A 148 -21.04 31.75 -9.54
CA PHE A 148 -20.64 30.37 -9.24
C PHE A 148 -21.70 29.34 -9.66
N TYR A 149 -22.99 29.62 -9.41
CA TYR A 149 -24.07 28.68 -9.71
C TYR A 149 -24.38 28.54 -11.20
N LYS A 150 -23.80 29.40 -12.06
CA LYS A 150 -23.82 29.22 -13.51
C LYS A 150 -22.90 28.08 -13.95
N LEU A 151 -21.78 27.88 -13.24
CA LEU A 151 -20.84 26.80 -13.52
C LEU A 151 -21.14 25.54 -12.69
N MET A 152 -21.60 25.72 -11.45
CA MET A 152 -21.94 24.63 -10.53
C MET A 152 -23.32 24.83 -9.88
N PRO A 153 -24.41 24.43 -10.55
CA PRO A 153 -25.77 24.63 -10.07
C PRO A 153 -26.02 24.00 -8.70
N HIS A 154 -26.68 24.75 -7.82
CA HIS A 154 -26.96 24.33 -6.45
C HIS A 154 -27.69 22.97 -6.37
N ASN A 155 -28.70 22.77 -7.21
CA ASN A 155 -29.48 21.52 -7.21
C ASN A 155 -28.64 20.30 -7.61
N ALA A 156 -27.67 20.49 -8.50
CA ALA A 156 -26.77 19.41 -8.91
C ALA A 156 -25.79 19.04 -7.79
N MET A 157 -25.26 20.03 -7.06
CA MET A 157 -24.44 19.77 -5.86
C MET A 157 -25.23 19.04 -4.78
N ALA A 158 -26.44 19.51 -4.49
CA ALA A 158 -27.31 18.90 -3.49
C ALA A 158 -27.68 17.45 -3.87
N ALA A 159 -27.94 17.18 -5.16
CA ALA A 159 -28.26 15.83 -5.63
C ALA A 159 -27.05 14.87 -5.63
N LEU A 160 -25.86 15.35 -5.99
CA LEU A 160 -24.67 14.50 -6.12
C LEU A 160 -23.91 14.29 -4.79
N PHE A 161 -23.93 15.28 -3.89
CA PHE A 161 -23.07 15.31 -2.70
C PHE A 161 -23.81 15.59 -1.39
N GLY A 162 -25.14 15.72 -1.40
CA GLY A 162 -25.93 16.10 -0.24
C GLY A 162 -26.34 14.95 0.70
N ALA A 163 -25.92 13.71 0.43
CA ALA A 163 -26.22 12.52 1.21
C ALA A 163 -25.06 12.13 2.13
#